data_AF-A0A2P8E3V3-F1
#
_entry.id   AF-A0A2P8E3V3-F1
#
_cell.length_a   1.000
_cell.length_b   1.000
_cell.length_c   1.000
_cell.angle_alpha   90.00
_cell.angle_beta   90.00
_cell.angle_gamma   90.00
#
_symmetry.space_group_name_H-M   'P 1'
#
loop_
_entity.id
_entity.type
_entity.pdbx_description
1 polymer ?
#
loop_
_entity_poly.entity_id
_entity_poly.type
_entity_poly.pdbx_seq_one_letter_code
_entity_poly.pdbx_strand_id
1 'polypeptide(L)'
;MVQITNFAGGTSYFKPADESEAVAILIEPLSYERQRPTDYGPKDTAVARMTFFKSEVALETGVPDEVRESVTVQQTALARNLEQYVGKGVIVTLGQGKAKPGMNPPWIWVPASPEVQAKVVEYVKGLEEELAGAPI
;
A
#
# COMPACT_ATOMS: atom_id res chain seq x y z
N MET A 1 11.39 21.82 21.79
CA MET A 1 10.58 20.80 21.08
C MET A 1 11.49 19.63 20.79
N VAL A 2 11.25 18.47 21.39
CA VAL A 2 12.06 17.26 21.16
C VAL A 2 11.36 16.47 20.06
N GLN A 3 11.95 16.39 18.87
CA GLN A 3 11.52 15.45 17.85
C GLN A 3 11.90 14.05 18.33
N ILE A 4 10.92 13.28 18.77
CA ILE A 4 11.09 11.85 19.01
C ILE A 4 10.88 11.16 17.67
N THR A 5 11.97 10.76 17.02
CA THR A 5 11.94 9.92 15.83
C THR A 5 12.19 8.48 16.25
N ASN A 6 11.18 7.62 16.13
CA ASN A 6 11.38 6.18 16.30
C ASN A 6 12.19 5.65 15.11
N PHE A 7 13.30 4.97 15.38
CA PHE A 7 14.03 4.20 14.37
C PHE A 7 13.22 2.96 13.98
N ALA A 8 12.31 3.08 13.02
CA ALA A 8 11.78 1.93 12.30
C ALA A 8 12.78 1.53 11.20
N GLY A 9 13.96 1.04 11.61
CA GLY A 9 15.03 0.57 10.73
C GLY A 9 14.76 -0.80 10.09
N GLY A 10 13.52 -1.06 9.69
CA GLY A 10 13.13 -2.30 9.01
C GLY A 10 12.20 -1.98 7.84
N THR A 11 12.72 -1.97 6.62
CA THR A 11 11.88 -2.02 5.42
C THR A 11 11.14 -3.35 5.42
N SER A 12 9.84 -3.35 5.69
CA SER A 12 9.02 -4.55 5.53
C SER A 12 8.81 -4.79 4.04
N TYR A 13 8.92 -6.04 3.59
CA TYR A 13 8.66 -6.38 2.19
C TYR A 13 7.20 -6.72 1.98
N PHE A 14 6.60 -6.19 0.92
CA PHE A 14 5.24 -6.54 0.54
C PHE A 14 5.18 -7.99 0.01
N LYS A 15 4.29 -8.78 0.60
CA LYS A 15 4.01 -10.17 0.21
C LYS A 15 2.54 -10.28 -0.19
N PRO A 16 2.20 -10.25 -1.50
CA PRO A 16 0.82 -10.21 -1.93
C PRO A 16 -0.04 -11.38 -1.42
N ALA A 17 0.55 -12.57 -1.26
CA ALA A 17 -0.17 -13.74 -0.76
C ALA A 17 -0.68 -13.57 0.68
N ASP A 18 0.04 -12.81 1.51
CA ASP A 18 -0.33 -12.59 2.92
C ASP A 18 -1.48 -11.57 3.03
N GLU A 19 -1.72 -10.78 1.98
CA GLU A 19 -2.70 -9.68 1.96
C GLU A 19 -3.81 -9.91 0.92
N SER A 20 -3.89 -11.10 0.32
CA SER A 20 -4.81 -11.37 -0.79
C SER A 20 -6.29 -11.31 -0.39
N GLU A 21 -6.56 -11.43 0.91
CA GLU A 21 -7.91 -11.34 1.50
C GLU A 21 -8.25 -9.93 1.99
N ALA A 22 -7.34 -8.95 1.83
CA ALA A 22 -7.64 -7.57 2.21
C ALA A 22 -8.80 -7.00 1.37
N VAL A 23 -9.84 -6.51 2.06
CA VAL A 23 -11.01 -5.85 1.47
C VAL A 23 -10.63 -4.52 0.83
N ALA A 24 -9.64 -3.83 1.40
CA ALA A 24 -9.03 -2.65 0.80
C ALA A 24 -7.58 -2.47 1.27
N ILE A 25 -6.77 -1.87 0.41
CA ILE A 25 -5.44 -1.38 0.72
C ILE A 25 -5.35 0.06 0.24
N LEU A 26 -5.13 1.00 1.16
CA LEU A 26 -4.68 2.34 0.82
C LEU A 26 -3.17 2.29 0.68
N ILE A 27 -2.66 2.62 -0.50
CA ILE A 27 -1.24 2.67 -0.80
C ILE A 27 -0.88 4.13 -1.05
N GLU A 28 0.12 4.61 -0.33
CA GLU A 28 0.69 5.95 -0.48
C GLU A 28 2.16 5.78 -0.90
N PRO A 29 2.47 5.68 -2.21
CA PRO A 29 3.83 5.48 -2.68
C PRO A 29 4.67 6.72 -2.39
N LEU A 30 5.77 6.51 -1.68
CA LEU A 30 6.71 7.53 -1.24
C LEU A 30 7.87 7.70 -2.23
N SER A 31 8.33 6.59 -2.81
CA SER A 31 9.39 6.61 -3.81
C SER A 31 9.30 5.41 -4.75
N TYR A 32 9.94 5.55 -5.91
CA TYR A 32 10.11 4.48 -6.88
C TYR A 32 11.50 4.55 -7.49
N GLU A 33 12.16 3.40 -7.60
CA GLU A 33 13.45 3.23 -8.25
C GLU A 33 13.36 2.12 -9.28
N ARG A 34 13.60 2.48 -10.54
CA ARG A 34 13.61 1.54 -11.65
C ARG A 34 14.92 0.76 -11.65
N GLN A 35 14.85 -0.57 -11.80
CA GLN A 35 16.03 -1.44 -11.91
C GLN A 35 17.05 -1.25 -10.77
N ARG A 36 16.58 -1.04 -9.53
CA ARG A 36 17.44 -1.00 -8.34
C ARG A 36 18.29 -2.27 -8.25
N PRO A 37 19.63 -2.18 -8.14
CA PRO A 37 20.47 -3.35 -7.96
C PRO A 37 20.10 -4.14 -6.70
N THR A 38 19.97 -5.47 -6.82
CA THR A 38 19.77 -6.38 -5.68
C THR A 38 20.61 -7.64 -5.88
N ASP A 39 20.79 -8.43 -4.82
CA ASP A 39 21.53 -9.70 -4.85
C ASP A 39 20.94 -10.72 -5.85
N TYR A 40 19.66 -10.55 -6.22
CA TYR A 40 18.93 -11.42 -7.15
C TYR A 40 18.73 -10.78 -8.53
N GLY A 41 19.52 -9.75 -8.84
CA GLY A 41 19.43 -8.97 -10.07
C GLY A 41 18.61 -7.67 -9.91
N PRO A 42 18.64 -6.79 -10.92
CA PRO A 42 17.92 -5.51 -10.86
C PRO A 42 16.40 -5.68 -10.71
N LYS A 43 15.79 -4.90 -9.81
CA LYS A 43 14.33 -4.92 -9.59
C LYS A 43 13.75 -3.51 -9.56
N ASP A 44 12.57 -3.36 -10.19
CA ASP A 44 11.76 -2.17 -9.97
C ASP A 44 11.25 -2.20 -8.53
N THR A 45 11.51 -1.14 -7.77
CA THR A 45 11.25 -1.08 -6.33
C THR A 45 10.42 0.16 -6.02
N ALA A 46 9.26 -0.01 -5.40
CA ALA A 46 8.51 1.09 -4.80
C ALA A 46 8.61 1.01 -3.27
N VAL A 47 8.71 2.16 -2.61
CA VAL A 47 8.51 2.26 -1.16
C VAL A 47 7.22 3.01 -0.93
N ALA A 48 6.34 2.47 -0.08
CA ALA A 48 5.04 3.05 0.19
C ALA A 48 4.70 2.95 1.67
N ARG A 49 3.87 3.88 2.15
CA ARG A 49 3.05 3.64 3.33
C ARG A 49 1.82 2.85 2.88
N MET A 50 1.44 1.82 3.63
CA MET A 50 0.31 0.96 3.29
C MET A 50 -0.59 0.77 4.50
N THR A 51 -1.88 1.02 4.30
CA THR A 51 -2.93 0.83 5.30
C THR A 51 -3.86 -0.27 4.81
N PHE A 52 -4.07 -1.28 5.65
CA PHE A 52 -4.78 -2.51 5.32
C PHE A 52 -6.11 -2.57 6.05
N PHE A 53 -7.18 -2.79 5.29
CA PHE A 53 -8.51 -3.12 5.79
C PHE A 53 -8.79 -4.57 5.39
N LYS A 54 -8.57 -5.49 6.32
CA LYS A 54 -8.69 -6.94 6.15
C LYS A 54 -10.11 -7.45 6.41
N SER A 55 -10.98 -6.62 6.97
CA SER A 55 -12.37 -6.96 7.24
C SER A 55 -13.33 -5.83 6.88
N GLU A 56 -14.60 -6.16 6.64
CA GLU A 56 -15.66 -5.18 6.48
C GLU A 56 -15.83 -4.32 7.75
N VAL A 57 -15.65 -4.91 8.93
CA VAL A 57 -15.72 -4.21 10.22
C VAL A 57 -14.66 -3.10 10.30
N ALA A 58 -13.42 -3.38 9.91
CA ALA A 58 -12.36 -2.38 9.86
C ALA A 58 -12.71 -1.22 8.91
N LEU A 59 -13.31 -1.55 7.77
CA LEU A 59 -13.72 -0.57 6.77
C LEU A 59 -14.90 0.29 7.24
N GLU A 60 -15.89 -0.31 7.91
CA GLU A 60 -17.09 0.39 8.40
C GLU A 60 -16.81 1.28 9.61
N THR A 61 -15.91 0.83 10.49
CA THR A 61 -15.52 1.60 11.67
C THR A 61 -14.46 2.67 11.36
N GLY A 62 -13.85 2.61 10.17
CA GLY A 62 -12.72 3.47 9.83
C GLY A 62 -11.46 3.19 10.67
N VAL A 63 -11.36 1.99 11.26
CA VAL A 63 -10.20 1.57 12.05
C VAL A 63 -9.46 0.49 11.27
N PRO A 64 -8.33 0.79 10.61
CA PRO A 64 -7.61 -0.20 9.84
C PRO A 64 -7.02 -1.29 10.73
N ASP A 65 -6.95 -2.52 10.23
CA ASP A 65 -6.33 -3.65 10.93
C ASP A 65 -4.81 -3.43 11.09
N GLU A 66 -4.19 -2.76 10.12
CA GLU A 66 -2.75 -2.58 10.08
C GLU A 66 -2.34 -1.34 9.28
N VAL A 67 -1.39 -0.58 9.81
CA VAL A 67 -0.68 0.47 9.08
C VAL A 67 0.81 0.13 9.09
N ARG A 68 1.39 0.02 7.90
CA ARG A 68 2.82 -0.25 7.72
C ARG A 68 3.50 0.93 7.08
N GLU A 69 4.50 1.45 7.78
CA GLU A 69 5.38 2.49 7.29
C GLU A 69 6.51 1.87 6.44
N SER A 70 6.89 2.53 5.35
CA SER A 70 8.06 2.16 4.53
C SER A 70 8.07 0.72 4.01
N VAL A 71 6.94 0.26 3.46
CA VAL A 71 6.81 -1.05 2.81
C VAL A 71 7.50 -1.04 1.45
N THR A 72 8.38 -2.02 1.21
CA THR A 72 9.08 -2.22 -0.05
C THR A 72 8.34 -3.21 -0.95
N VAL A 73 7.88 -2.75 -2.12
CA VAL A 73 7.25 -3.56 -3.16
C VAL A 73 8.26 -3.85 -4.26
N GLN A 74 8.56 -5.13 -4.52
CA GLN A 74 9.54 -5.55 -5.54
C GLN A 74 8.97 -6.54 -6.58
N GLN A 75 7.69 -6.88 -6.51
CA GLN A 75 7.04 -7.62 -7.58
C GLN A 75 6.89 -6.67 -8.77
N THR A 76 7.61 -6.91 -9.85
CA THR A 76 7.80 -5.95 -10.96
C THR A 76 6.50 -5.32 -11.45
N ALA A 77 5.44 -6.12 -11.64
CA ALA A 77 4.15 -5.61 -12.10
C ALA A 77 3.50 -4.64 -11.10
N LEU A 78 3.51 -5.00 -9.81
CA LEU A 78 2.96 -4.17 -8.73
C LEU A 78 3.78 -2.90 -8.54
N ALA A 79 5.10 -3.03 -8.44
CA ALA A 79 6.01 -1.90 -8.21
C ALA A 79 5.92 -0.87 -9.35
N ARG A 80 5.98 -1.33 -10.61
CA ARG A 80 5.92 -0.44 -11.78
C ARG A 80 4.60 0.30 -11.89
N ASN A 81 3.49 -0.31 -11.48
CA ASN A 81 2.19 0.36 -11.52
C ASN A 81 2.11 1.55 -10.54
N LEU A 82 2.86 1.50 -9.43
CA LEU A 82 2.90 2.56 -8.43
C LEU A 82 3.75 3.78 -8.84
N GLU A 83 4.61 3.66 -9.86
CA GLU A 83 5.51 4.73 -10.33
C GLU A 83 4.75 6.04 -10.61
N GLN A 84 3.60 5.96 -11.29
CA GLN A 84 2.79 7.13 -11.64
C GLN A 84 1.99 7.73 -10.46
N TYR A 85 1.97 7.05 -9.31
CA TYR A 85 1.23 7.41 -8.12
C TYR A 85 2.14 7.84 -6.97
N VAL A 86 3.45 8.02 -7.20
CA VAL A 86 4.35 8.59 -6.20
C VAL A 86 3.83 9.96 -5.74
N GLY A 87 3.68 10.11 -4.43
CA GLY A 87 3.08 11.30 -3.80
C GLY A 87 1.55 11.36 -3.84
N LYS A 88 0.87 10.28 -4.24
CA LYS A 88 -0.61 10.20 -4.31
C LYS A 88 -1.11 8.94 -3.62
N GLY A 89 -2.23 9.04 -2.90
CA GLY A 89 -2.93 7.87 -2.38
C GLY A 89 -3.69 7.12 -3.48
N VAL A 90 -3.61 5.80 -3.48
CA VAL A 90 -4.45 4.92 -4.32
C VAL A 90 -5.12 3.84 -3.48
N ILE A 91 -6.38 3.54 -3.78
CA ILE A 91 -7.20 2.58 -3.04
C ILE A 91 -7.45 1.37 -3.92
N VAL A 92 -6.92 0.22 -3.52
CA VAL A 92 -6.89 -0.98 -4.35
C VAL A 92 -7.24 -2.23 -3.54
N THR A 93 -7.55 -3.30 -4.25
CA THR A 93 -7.51 -4.68 -3.76
C THR A 93 -6.45 -5.46 -4.54
N LEU A 94 -6.13 -6.66 -4.07
CA LEU A 94 -5.27 -7.59 -4.81
C LEU A 94 -6.10 -8.48 -5.73
N GLY A 95 -5.62 -8.65 -6.95
CA GLY A 95 -6.16 -9.60 -7.91
C GLY A 95 -5.05 -10.37 -8.62
N GLN A 96 -5.46 -11.30 -9.48
CA GLN A 96 -4.55 -12.05 -10.33
C GLN A 96 -4.76 -11.66 -11.81
N GLY A 97 -3.65 -11.40 -12.50
CA GLY A 97 -3.63 -11.15 -13.93
C GLY A 97 -3.75 -12.44 -14.75
N LYS A 98 -3.66 -12.31 -16.08
CA LYS A 98 -3.60 -13.48 -16.97
C LYS A 98 -2.18 -14.04 -17.04
N ALA A 99 -2.02 -15.35 -16.84
CA ALA A 99 -0.77 -16.06 -17.11
C ALA A 99 -0.86 -16.94 -18.35
N LYS A 100 0.30 -17.22 -18.94
CA LYS A 100 0.45 -18.24 -19.96
C LYS A 100 0.28 -19.64 -19.33
N PRO A 101 -0.14 -20.66 -20.11
CA PRO A 101 -0.20 -22.03 -19.63
C PRO A 101 1.12 -22.47 -18.98
N GLY A 102 1.05 -23.06 -17.79
CA GLY A 102 2.22 -23.51 -17.03
C GLY A 102 2.92 -22.44 -16.18
N MET A 103 2.42 -21.19 -16.17
CA MET A 103 2.93 -20.13 -15.29
C MET A 103 1.87 -19.72 -14.27
N ASN A 104 2.31 -19.32 -13.08
CA ASN A 104 1.43 -18.75 -12.08
C ASN A 104 0.97 -17.34 -12.52
N PRO A 105 -0.34 -17.01 -12.40
CA PRO A 105 -0.86 -15.67 -12.56
C PRO A 105 -0.07 -14.63 -11.74
N PRO A 106 0.38 -13.52 -12.33
CA PRO A 106 1.01 -12.45 -11.56
C PRO A 106 -0.04 -11.73 -10.72
N TRP A 107 0.36 -11.24 -9.55
CA TRP A 107 -0.46 -10.32 -8.77
C TRP A 107 -0.58 -8.97 -9.47
N ILE A 108 -1.75 -8.37 -9.39
CA ILE A 108 -2.05 -7.03 -9.90
C ILE A 108 -2.82 -6.22 -8.86
N TRP A 109 -2.67 -4.90 -8.92
CA TRP A 109 -3.58 -3.98 -8.24
C TRP A 109 -4.88 -3.89 -9.01
N VAL A 110 -5.99 -4.03 -8.30
CA VAL A 110 -7.33 -3.83 -8.86
C VAL A 110 -7.96 -2.64 -8.14
N PRO A 111 -8.57 -1.68 -8.83
CA PRO A 111 -9.29 -0.61 -8.16
C PRO A 111 -10.37 -1.19 -7.23
N ALA A 112 -10.42 -0.72 -5.98
CA ALA A 112 -11.49 -1.11 -5.08
C ALA A 112 -12.86 -0.64 -5.63
N SER A 113 -13.96 -1.24 -5.17
CA SER A 113 -15.30 -0.79 -5.59
C SER A 113 -15.56 0.67 -5.13
N PRO A 114 -16.44 1.44 -5.81
CA PRO A 114 -16.72 2.82 -5.42
C PRO A 114 -17.17 2.99 -3.97
N GLU A 115 -17.93 2.02 -3.44
CA GLU A 115 -18.37 2.02 -2.05
C GLU A 115 -17.19 1.89 -1.08
N VAL A 116 -16.27 0.96 -1.36
CA VAL A 116 -15.07 0.76 -0.55
C VAL A 116 -14.17 1.99 -0.61
N GLN A 117 -14.00 2.57 -1.81
CA GLN A 117 -13.23 3.80 -1.98
C GLN A 117 -13.79 4.94 -1.14
N ALA A 118 -15.12 5.13 -1.11
CA ALA A 118 -15.75 6.17 -0.32
C ALA A 118 -15.44 6.04 1.18
N LYS A 119 -15.55 4.82 1.74
CA LYS A 119 -15.24 4.54 3.16
C LYS A 119 -13.78 4.81 3.50
N VAL A 120 -12.84 4.40 2.63
CA VAL A 120 -11.41 4.69 2.84
C VAL A 120 -11.10 6.19 2.71
N VAL A 121 -11.77 6.91 1.82
CA VAL A 121 -11.62 8.38 1.72
C VAL A 121 -12.13 9.08 2.97
N GLU A 122 -13.22 8.62 3.58
CA GLU A 122 -13.71 9.15 4.86
C GLU A 122 -12.69 8.94 5.98
N TYR A 123 -12.07 7.76 6.05
CA TYR A 123 -10.96 7.50 6.97
C TYR A 123 -9.80 8.52 6.78
N VAL A 124 -9.36 8.74 5.54
CA VAL A 124 -8.27 9.70 5.25
C VAL A 124 -8.64 11.13 5.69
N LYS A 125 -9.87 11.56 5.43
CA LYS A 125 -10.35 12.88 5.90
C LYS A 125 -10.31 13.01 7.42
N GLY A 126 -10.72 11.96 8.14
CA GLY A 126 -10.64 11.94 9.59
C GLY A 126 -9.21 12.13 10.11
N LEU A 127 -8.22 11.51 9.46
CA LEU A 127 -6.80 11.73 9.79
C LEU A 127 -6.35 13.18 9.54
N GLU A 128 -6.75 13.77 8.41
CA GLU A 128 -6.39 15.15 8.08
C GLU A 128 -6.98 16.15 9.09
N GLU A 129 -8.23 15.93 9.51
CA GLU A 129 -8.89 16.75 10.53
C GLU A 129 -8.20 16.64 11.89
N GLU A 130 -7.80 15.44 12.31
CA GLU A 130 -7.04 15.21 13.54
C GLU A 130 -5.68 15.93 13.50
N LEU A 131 -4.97 15.83 12.37
CA LEU A 131 -3.67 16.49 12.17
C LEU A 131 -3.80 18.02 12.11
N ALA A 132 -4.89 18.55 11.54
CA ALA A 132 -5.14 19.99 11.49
C ALA A 132 -5.61 20.57 12.83
N GLY A 133 -6.24 19.75 13.68
CA GLY A 133 -6.73 20.12 15.01
C GLY A 133 -5.69 20.04 16.13
N ALA A 134 -4.51 19.47 15.87
CA ALA A 134 -3.45 19.36 16.86
C ALA A 134 -2.83 20.74 17.17
N PRO A 135 -2.85 21.22 18.44
CA PRO A 135 -2.23 22.49 18.80
C PRO A 135 -0.71 22.43 18.62
N ILE A 136 -0.16 23.46 17.95
CA ILE A 136 1.26 23.69 17.70
C ILE A 136 2.03 23.99 18.98
#